data_AF-A0A836B248-F1
#
_entry.id   AF-A0A836B248-F1
#
_cell.length_a   1.000
_cell.length_b   1.000
_cell.length_c   1.000
_cell.angle_alpha   90.00
_cell.angle_beta   90.00
_cell.angle_gamma   90.00
#
_symmetry.space_group_name_H-M   'P 1'
#
loop_
_entity.id
_entity.type
_entity.pdbx_description
1 polymer ?
#
loop_
_entity_poly.entity_id
_entity_poly.type
_entity_poly.pdbx_seq_one_letter_code
_entity_poly.pdbx_strand_id
1 'polypeptide(L)'
;MVLGTFIVSFIGNSFVQNAQESQLVQSLLPTQPMRRQVLVLLYFLMILGIFTLLGVLTIPDIAREGADFVNRLQSDNIWVILVEKMRRGVGDQVMTSLEKAVYLATSNDIAAAAVQEPQVWSAERSTQLGLAVSSMLKGYTNTAAKYTGLFLKSVAKFSLQALVSLILGFLFVWDMPTISRGISSLATSRLAPVYNEVAPSLLVFGQLFGKALQVQAQIAVVNTALTAAGMWLLAIPGIGLLSLFVFLCSFIPIMGCIISTIPIGFVALTEYGFVKLAMVIVMVAMVHFVEAYALNPAIYSAHLKLHPLMVLSVLLIAEHNLGVWGLLLAVPSTVFALDYVIRYPEHSIREVGERELSVIKKQPKATSSQDVPAPEDGPGGSPTALKPALQGS
;
A
#
# COMPACT_ATOMS: atom_id res chain seq x y z
N MET A 1 -11.01 8.96 9.11
CA MET A 1 -11.19 8.75 10.56
C MET A 1 -11.63 7.33 10.89
N VAL A 2 -12.84 6.89 10.53
CA VAL A 2 -13.41 5.56 10.91
C VAL A 2 -12.49 4.40 10.53
N LEU A 3 -11.99 4.38 9.29
CA LEU A 3 -11.05 3.35 8.82
C LEU A 3 -9.77 3.28 9.65
N GLY A 4 -9.14 4.43 9.92
CA GLY A 4 -7.94 4.50 10.75
C GLY A 4 -8.20 3.96 12.14
N THR A 5 -9.36 4.28 12.73
CA THR A 5 -9.73 3.83 14.07
C THR A 5 -9.85 2.33 14.09
N PHE A 6 -10.50 1.77 13.08
CA PHE A 6 -10.63 0.33 12.91
C PHE A 6 -9.26 -0.35 12.73
N ILE A 7 -8.38 0.18 11.87
CA ILE A 7 -7.03 -0.36 11.66
C ILE A 7 -6.22 -0.35 12.95
N VAL A 8 -6.10 0.81 13.60
CA VAL A 8 -5.31 0.97 14.82
C VAL A 8 -5.86 0.08 15.94
N SER A 9 -7.19 -0.04 16.03
CA SER A 9 -7.83 -0.91 17.01
C SER A 9 -7.60 -2.39 16.74
N PHE A 10 -7.73 -2.82 15.47
CA PHE A 10 -7.55 -4.20 15.07
C PHE A 10 -6.12 -4.68 15.28
N ILE A 11 -5.14 -3.86 14.83
CA ILE A 11 -3.72 -4.14 15.04
C ILE A 11 -3.38 -4.11 16.53
N GLY A 12 -3.87 -3.12 17.27
CA GLY A 12 -3.63 -3.01 18.71
C GLY A 12 -4.19 -4.17 19.50
N ASN A 13 -5.42 -4.60 19.20
CA ASN A 13 -6.02 -5.76 19.84
C ASN A 13 -5.24 -7.04 19.52
N SER A 14 -4.81 -7.22 18.26
CA SER A 14 -4.01 -8.38 17.86
C SER A 14 -2.64 -8.41 18.56
N PHE A 15 -1.97 -7.26 18.65
CA PHE A 15 -0.69 -7.12 19.36
C PHE A 15 -0.84 -7.45 20.85
N VAL A 16 -1.85 -6.90 21.50
CA VAL A 16 -2.10 -7.11 22.94
C VAL A 16 -2.37 -8.59 23.22
N GLN A 17 -3.19 -9.26 22.40
CA GLN A 17 -3.45 -10.69 22.55
C GLN A 17 -2.17 -11.51 22.45
N ASN A 18 -1.35 -11.26 21.42
CA ASN A 18 -0.08 -11.98 21.22
C ASN A 18 0.91 -11.70 22.37
N ALA A 19 1.00 -10.46 22.84
CA ALA A 19 1.93 -10.08 23.91
C ALA A 19 1.52 -10.66 25.28
N GLN A 20 0.23 -10.91 25.52
CA GLN A 20 -0.25 -11.56 26.74
C GLN A 20 0.19 -13.03 26.86
N GLU A 21 0.46 -13.69 25.74
CA GLU A 21 0.92 -15.09 25.70
C GLU A 21 2.44 -15.22 25.93
N SER A 22 3.19 -14.11 25.92
CA SER A 22 4.64 -14.12 26.15
C SER A 22 5.01 -14.40 27.61
N GLN A 23 5.95 -15.34 27.82
CA GLN A 23 6.47 -15.70 29.14
C GLN A 23 7.03 -14.50 29.92
N LEU A 24 7.72 -13.56 29.23
CA LEU A 24 8.28 -12.35 29.86
C LEU A 24 7.20 -11.43 30.43
N VAL A 25 6.05 -11.33 29.77
CA VAL A 25 4.95 -10.48 30.22
C VAL A 25 4.21 -11.14 31.38
N GLN A 26 4.09 -12.47 31.36
CA GLN A 26 3.48 -13.24 32.44
C GLN A 26 4.30 -13.16 33.74
N SER A 27 5.63 -13.09 33.68
CA SER A 27 6.48 -12.93 34.86
C SER A 27 6.41 -11.52 35.46
N LEU A 28 6.23 -10.48 34.64
CA LEU A 28 6.21 -9.08 35.11
C LEU A 28 4.84 -8.61 35.59
N LEU A 29 3.74 -9.13 35.01
CA LEU A 29 2.37 -8.70 35.30
C LEU A 29 1.47 -9.91 35.63
N PRO A 30 1.30 -10.24 36.92
CA PRO A 30 0.65 -11.49 37.34
C PRO A 30 -0.87 -11.50 37.17
N THR A 31 -1.54 -10.34 37.14
CA THR A 31 -3.00 -10.26 37.02
C THR A 31 -3.45 -10.02 35.56
N GLN A 32 -4.35 -10.88 35.07
CA GLN A 32 -4.94 -10.83 33.71
C GLN A 32 -5.48 -9.43 33.29
N PRO A 33 -6.31 -8.73 34.09
CA PRO A 33 -6.84 -7.42 33.68
C PRO A 33 -5.76 -6.33 33.61
N MET A 34 -4.82 -6.35 34.55
CA MET A 34 -3.72 -5.37 34.62
C MET A 34 -2.75 -5.56 33.46
N ARG A 35 -2.45 -6.83 33.10
CA ARG A 35 -1.61 -7.17 31.94
C ARG A 35 -2.17 -6.56 30.65
N ARG A 36 -3.47 -6.71 30.42
CA ARG A 36 -4.13 -6.16 29.22
C ARG A 36 -4.03 -4.64 29.17
N GLN A 37 -4.40 -3.96 30.27
CA GLN A 37 -4.41 -2.50 30.34
C GLN A 37 -3.03 -1.90 30.11
N VAL A 38 -1.99 -2.47 30.73
CA VAL A 38 -0.61 -2.01 30.56
C VAL A 38 -0.14 -2.19 29.12
N LEU A 39 -0.41 -3.34 28.48
CA LEU A 39 -0.02 -3.58 27.09
C LEU A 39 -0.72 -2.63 26.11
N VAL A 40 -2.03 -2.39 26.30
CA VAL A 40 -2.78 -1.42 25.49
C VAL A 40 -2.15 -0.03 25.63
N LEU A 41 -1.90 0.40 26.86
CA LEU A 41 -1.32 1.72 27.13
C LEU A 41 0.08 1.87 26.50
N LEU A 42 0.95 0.87 26.66
CA LEU A 42 2.30 0.87 26.06
C LEU A 42 2.24 0.91 24.54
N TYR A 43 1.38 0.10 23.92
CA TYR A 43 1.20 0.09 22.47
C TYR A 43 0.77 1.45 21.93
N PHE A 44 -0.24 2.07 22.54
CA PHE A 44 -0.74 3.38 22.10
C PHE A 44 0.25 4.52 22.39
N LEU A 45 1.00 4.46 23.50
CA LEU A 45 2.09 5.41 23.77
C LEU A 45 3.22 5.28 22.73
N MET A 46 3.60 4.06 22.36
CA MET A 46 4.62 3.81 21.33
C MET A 46 4.17 4.38 19.98
N ILE A 47 2.95 4.09 19.54
CA ILE A 47 2.44 4.62 18.26
C ILE A 47 2.28 6.13 18.32
N LEU A 48 1.77 6.68 19.43
CA LEU A 48 1.65 8.13 19.59
C LEU A 48 3.03 8.79 19.51
N GLY A 49 4.06 8.20 20.13
CA GLY A 49 5.45 8.69 20.05
C GLY A 49 6.02 8.63 18.64
N ILE A 50 5.80 7.54 17.90
CA ILE A 50 6.23 7.42 16.49
C ILE A 50 5.49 8.45 15.63
N PHE A 51 4.18 8.60 15.84
CA PHE A 51 3.34 9.52 15.08
C PHE A 51 3.72 10.98 15.33
N THR A 52 3.99 11.37 16.58
CA THR A 52 4.46 12.73 16.90
C THR A 52 5.86 12.98 16.37
N LEU A 53 6.78 12.01 16.50
CA LEU A 53 8.14 12.12 15.96
C LEU A 53 8.11 12.30 14.45
N LEU A 54 7.43 11.40 13.72
CA LEU A 54 7.30 11.50 12.27
C LEU A 54 6.57 12.78 11.86
N GLY A 55 5.49 13.15 12.55
CA GLY A 55 4.71 14.35 12.24
C GLY A 55 5.54 15.63 12.39
N VAL A 56 6.28 15.78 13.49
CA VAL A 56 7.13 16.95 13.74
C VAL A 56 8.27 17.03 12.73
N LEU A 57 8.87 15.90 12.35
CA LEU A 57 9.98 15.87 11.40
C LEU A 57 9.52 16.09 9.96
N THR A 58 8.42 15.44 9.52
CA THR A 58 8.05 15.40 8.10
C THR A 58 7.10 16.51 7.67
N ILE A 59 6.17 16.96 8.51
CA ILE A 59 5.14 17.94 8.11
C ILE A 59 5.76 19.28 7.63
N PRO A 60 6.76 19.85 8.31
CA PRO A 60 7.40 21.09 7.85
C PRO A 60 8.05 20.91 6.48
N ASP A 61 8.73 19.79 6.27
CA ASP A 61 9.42 19.49 5.00
C ASP A 61 8.40 19.29 3.88
N ILE A 62 7.33 18.51 4.11
CA ILE A 62 6.23 18.33 3.16
C ILE A 62 5.60 19.67 2.77
N ALA A 63 5.38 20.56 3.75
CA ALA A 63 4.78 21.86 3.49
C ALA A 63 5.70 22.76 2.64
N ARG A 64 7.00 22.77 2.93
CA ARG A 64 8.01 23.53 2.17
C ARG A 64 8.18 22.96 0.76
N GLU A 65 8.48 21.68 0.65
CA GLU A 65 8.68 20.97 -0.63
C GLU A 65 7.43 21.07 -1.52
N GLY A 66 6.24 20.96 -0.92
CA GLY A 66 4.98 21.10 -1.64
C GLY A 66 4.69 22.51 -2.13
N ALA A 67 5.00 23.54 -1.32
CA ALA A 67 4.89 24.92 -1.76
C ALA A 67 5.88 25.22 -2.90
N ASP A 68 7.12 24.74 -2.78
CA ASP A 68 8.14 24.87 -3.82
C ASP A 68 7.72 24.17 -5.11
N PHE A 69 7.15 22.97 -5.03
CA PHE A 69 6.64 22.25 -6.19
C PHE A 69 5.50 22.99 -6.89
N VAL A 70 4.54 23.53 -6.13
CA VAL A 70 3.44 24.34 -6.69
C VAL A 70 3.97 25.60 -7.38
N ASN A 71 4.88 26.32 -6.73
CA ASN A 71 5.49 27.53 -7.29
C ASN A 71 6.26 27.23 -8.58
N ARG A 72 6.98 26.11 -8.61
CA ARG A 72 7.72 25.65 -9.79
C ARG A 72 6.80 25.27 -10.94
N LEU A 73 5.72 24.54 -10.67
CA LEU A 73 4.72 24.20 -11.70
C LEU A 73 4.13 25.46 -12.33
N GLN A 74 3.84 26.48 -11.53
CA GLN A 74 3.26 27.74 -12.01
C GLN A 74 4.27 28.70 -12.63
N SER A 75 5.58 28.40 -12.54
CA SER A 75 6.62 29.22 -13.17
C SER A 75 6.69 28.92 -14.67
N ASP A 76 6.84 29.95 -15.50
CA ASP A 76 6.97 29.79 -16.96
C ASP A 76 8.25 29.02 -17.35
N ASN A 77 9.27 29.04 -16.47
CA ASN A 77 10.58 28.45 -16.73
C ASN A 77 10.58 26.91 -16.71
N ILE A 78 9.66 26.25 -16.00
CA ILE A 78 9.72 24.78 -15.85
C ILE A 78 9.49 24.06 -17.18
N TRP A 79 8.62 24.60 -18.03
CA TRP A 79 8.32 24.04 -19.35
C TRP A 79 9.47 24.25 -20.33
N VAL A 80 10.18 25.38 -20.22
CA VAL A 80 11.42 25.64 -20.98
C VAL A 80 12.52 24.68 -20.57
N ILE A 81 12.72 24.47 -19.26
CA ILE A 81 13.69 23.50 -18.74
C ILE A 81 13.34 22.09 -19.22
N LEU A 82 12.06 21.70 -19.12
CA LEU A 82 11.60 20.40 -19.58
C LEU A 82 11.89 20.20 -21.07
N VAL A 83 11.55 21.18 -21.93
CA VAL A 83 11.84 21.15 -23.36
C VAL A 83 13.34 20.96 -23.64
N GLU A 84 14.20 21.69 -22.93
CA GLU A 84 15.64 21.58 -23.13
C GLU A 84 16.18 20.21 -22.68
N LYS A 85 15.66 19.66 -21.57
CA LYS A 85 16.01 18.31 -21.13
C LYS A 85 15.49 17.23 -22.10
N MET A 86 14.28 17.42 -22.62
CA MET A 86 13.67 16.57 -23.65
C MET A 86 14.53 16.54 -24.91
N ARG A 87 14.94 17.72 -25.40
CA ARG A 87 15.85 17.85 -26.54
C ARG A 87 17.16 17.10 -26.35
N ARG A 88 17.83 17.29 -25.20
CA ARG A 88 19.12 16.64 -24.93
C ARG A 88 19.03 15.11 -24.90
N GLY A 89 17.88 14.54 -24.53
CA GLY A 89 17.71 13.09 -24.47
C GLY A 89 17.19 12.46 -25.76
N VAL A 90 16.27 13.11 -26.46
CA VAL A 90 15.59 12.53 -27.64
C VAL A 90 16.19 13.04 -28.97
N GLY A 91 16.96 14.13 -28.93
CA GLY A 91 17.66 14.71 -30.07
C GLY A 91 16.85 15.76 -30.85
N ASP A 92 17.57 16.57 -31.62
CA ASP A 92 17.02 17.76 -32.29
C ASP A 92 15.98 17.41 -33.38
N GLN A 93 16.10 16.24 -34.02
CA GLN A 93 15.16 15.78 -35.04
C GLN A 93 13.76 15.55 -34.46
N VAL A 94 13.68 14.79 -33.36
CA VAL A 94 12.41 14.50 -32.70
C VAL A 94 11.83 15.77 -32.07
N MET A 95 12.69 16.62 -31.50
CA MET A 95 12.26 17.88 -30.92
C MET A 95 11.64 18.83 -31.96
N THR A 96 12.21 18.86 -33.17
CA THR A 96 11.64 19.62 -34.29
C THR A 96 10.28 19.07 -34.73
N SER A 97 10.07 17.75 -34.71
CA SER A 97 8.76 17.16 -34.99
C SER A 97 7.73 17.48 -33.90
N LEU A 98 8.14 17.45 -32.62
CA LEU A 98 7.29 17.84 -31.49
C LEU A 98 6.89 19.31 -31.57
N GLU A 99 7.82 20.19 -31.90
CA GLU A 99 7.55 21.62 -32.08
C GLU A 99 6.47 21.88 -33.14
N LYS A 100 6.60 21.24 -34.30
CA LYS A 100 5.57 21.33 -35.35
C LYS A 100 4.21 20.85 -34.84
N ALA A 101 4.16 19.72 -34.12
CA ALA A 101 2.91 19.20 -33.55
C ALA A 101 2.28 20.15 -32.53
N VAL A 102 3.09 20.74 -31.64
CA VAL A 102 2.66 21.70 -30.61
C VAL A 102 2.10 22.97 -31.24
N TYR A 103 2.78 23.54 -32.23
CA TYR A 103 2.31 24.75 -32.91
C TYR A 103 1.05 24.49 -33.74
N LEU A 104 0.94 23.35 -34.42
CA LEU A 104 -0.29 22.94 -35.12
C LEU A 104 -1.48 22.78 -34.17
N ALA A 105 -1.25 22.28 -32.96
CA ALA A 105 -2.28 22.12 -31.94
C ALA A 105 -2.68 23.43 -31.22
N THR A 106 -1.87 24.49 -31.32
CA THR A 106 -2.08 25.79 -30.63
C THR A 106 -2.86 26.82 -31.47
N SER A 107 -3.18 26.51 -32.74
CA SER A 107 -4.08 27.30 -33.60
C SER A 107 -3.81 28.83 -33.66
N ASN A 108 -2.54 29.25 -33.74
CA ASN A 108 -2.19 30.63 -34.10
C ASN A 108 -1.60 30.66 -35.52
N ASP A 109 -2.04 31.60 -36.36
CA ASP A 109 -1.61 31.79 -37.77
C ASP A 109 -0.08 31.94 -37.97
N ILE A 110 0.68 32.09 -36.89
CA ILE A 110 2.15 32.09 -36.84
C ILE A 110 2.74 30.70 -37.17
N ALA A 111 1.97 29.62 -36.98
CA ALA A 111 2.35 28.25 -37.35
C ALA A 111 2.64 28.10 -38.86
N ALA A 112 2.15 29.00 -39.71
CA ALA A 112 2.43 29.02 -41.13
C ALA A 112 3.78 29.67 -41.50
N ALA A 113 4.33 30.54 -40.64
CA ALA A 113 5.56 31.30 -40.92
C ALA A 113 6.84 30.63 -40.38
N ALA A 114 6.76 29.84 -39.31
CA ALA A 114 7.93 29.21 -38.65
C ALA A 114 8.40 27.90 -39.30
N VAL A 115 7.74 27.43 -40.37
CA VAL A 115 8.07 26.18 -41.08
C VAL A 115 9.23 26.36 -42.08
N GLN A 116 9.74 27.58 -42.25
CA GLN A 116 10.81 27.88 -43.20
C GLN A 116 12.20 27.47 -42.66
N GLU A 117 12.61 26.26 -43.09
CA GLU A 117 13.97 25.75 -43.26
C GLU A 117 14.88 25.50 -42.02
N PRO A 118 15.82 24.53 -42.13
CA PRO A 118 16.39 23.85 -40.97
C PRO A 118 17.48 24.68 -40.29
N GLN A 119 17.08 25.52 -39.34
CA GLN A 119 18.01 26.25 -38.49
C GLN A 119 18.47 25.39 -37.29
N VAL A 120 19.77 25.48 -36.98
CA VAL A 120 20.40 24.87 -35.80
C VAL A 120 19.59 25.22 -34.54
N TRP A 121 19.38 24.24 -33.66
CA TRP A 121 18.59 24.45 -32.45
C TRP A 121 19.22 25.53 -31.56
N SER A 122 18.48 26.64 -31.32
CA SER A 122 18.93 27.77 -30.50
C SER A 122 18.21 27.81 -29.13
N ALA A 123 18.81 28.52 -28.16
CA ALA A 123 18.21 28.72 -26.84
C ALA A 123 16.88 29.50 -26.90
N GLU A 124 16.76 30.40 -27.88
CA GLU A 124 15.54 31.17 -28.12
C GLU A 124 14.39 30.26 -28.59
N ARG A 125 14.68 29.28 -29.45
CA ARG A 125 13.70 28.29 -29.95
C ARG A 125 13.17 27.39 -28.83
N SER A 126 14.03 26.90 -27.93
CA SER A 126 13.59 26.17 -26.73
C SER A 126 12.73 27.02 -25.81
N THR A 127 13.01 28.32 -25.71
CA THR A 127 12.22 29.24 -24.88
C THR A 127 10.84 29.45 -25.47
N GLN A 128 10.75 29.73 -26.78
CA GLN A 128 9.46 29.92 -27.46
C GLN A 128 8.61 28.66 -27.42
N LEU A 129 9.21 27.48 -27.64
CA LEU A 129 8.48 26.22 -27.51
C LEU A 129 8.05 25.98 -26.06
N GLY A 130 8.91 26.20 -25.08
CA GLY A 130 8.56 26.04 -23.67
C GLY A 130 7.39 26.94 -23.25
N LEU A 131 7.34 28.18 -23.75
CA LEU A 131 6.22 29.09 -23.53
C LEU A 131 4.94 28.62 -24.23
N ALA A 132 5.03 28.07 -25.45
CA ALA A 132 3.88 27.50 -26.14
C ALA A 132 3.33 26.25 -25.43
N VAL A 133 4.22 25.37 -24.97
CA VAL A 133 3.84 24.21 -24.14
C VAL A 133 3.23 24.68 -22.81
N SER A 134 3.81 25.70 -22.17
CA SER A 134 3.27 26.31 -20.95
C SER A 134 1.85 26.84 -21.16
N SER A 135 1.59 27.54 -22.28
CA SER A 135 0.27 28.10 -22.57
C SER A 135 -0.78 27.01 -22.84
N MET A 136 -0.42 25.95 -23.59
CA MET A 136 -1.29 24.79 -23.81
C MET A 136 -1.61 24.06 -22.50
N LEU A 137 -0.60 23.88 -21.65
CA LEU A 137 -0.74 23.11 -20.43
C LEU A 137 -1.23 23.94 -19.26
N LYS A 138 -1.37 25.26 -19.37
CA LYS A 138 -1.74 26.17 -18.27
C LYS A 138 -2.98 25.71 -17.50
N GLY A 139 -3.99 25.18 -18.19
CA GLY A 139 -5.18 24.60 -17.55
C GLY A 139 -4.88 23.36 -16.70
N TYR A 140 -4.08 22.43 -17.22
CA TYR A 140 -3.61 21.23 -16.50
C TYR A 140 -2.66 21.59 -15.37
N THR A 141 -1.73 22.52 -15.59
CA THR A 141 -0.77 23.03 -14.60
C THR A 141 -1.48 23.69 -13.42
N ASN A 142 -2.45 24.57 -13.68
CA ASN A 142 -3.26 25.19 -12.63
C ASN A 142 -4.09 24.17 -11.86
N THR A 143 -4.60 23.15 -12.56
CA THR A 143 -5.33 22.04 -11.95
C THR A 143 -4.41 21.20 -11.05
N ALA A 144 -3.21 20.84 -11.52
CA ALA A 144 -2.20 20.12 -10.76
C ALA A 144 -1.73 20.92 -9.53
N ALA A 145 -1.47 22.22 -9.70
CA ALA A 145 -1.13 23.14 -8.62
C ALA A 145 -2.25 23.23 -7.57
N LYS A 146 -3.51 23.33 -8.02
CA LYS A 146 -4.69 23.33 -7.13
C LYS A 146 -4.79 22.02 -6.35
N TYR A 147 -4.71 20.87 -7.00
CA TYR A 147 -4.78 19.57 -6.34
C TYR A 147 -3.61 19.33 -5.40
N THR A 148 -2.41 19.80 -5.75
CA THR A 148 -1.24 19.75 -4.85
C THR A 148 -1.45 20.64 -3.62
N GLY A 149 -1.94 21.87 -3.80
CA GLY A 149 -2.27 22.75 -2.67
C GLY A 149 -3.39 22.17 -1.77
N LEU A 150 -4.39 21.52 -2.36
CA LEU A 150 -5.42 20.78 -1.62
C LEU A 150 -4.83 19.58 -0.87
N PHE A 151 -3.90 18.85 -1.49
CA PHE A 151 -3.17 17.76 -0.87
C PHE A 151 -2.40 18.25 0.36
N LEU A 152 -1.62 19.33 0.25
CA LEU A 152 -0.89 19.94 1.36
C LEU A 152 -1.81 20.30 2.54
N LYS A 153 -2.94 20.96 2.26
CA LYS A 153 -3.96 21.27 3.29
C LYS A 153 -4.55 20.00 3.90
N SER A 154 -4.65 18.93 3.13
CA SER A 154 -5.15 17.64 3.59
C SER A 154 -4.16 16.93 4.50
N VAL A 155 -2.85 17.16 4.38
CA VAL A 155 -1.83 16.59 5.30
C VAL A 155 -2.05 17.05 6.74
N ALA A 156 -2.29 18.36 6.95
CA ALA A 156 -2.58 18.90 8.27
C ALA A 156 -3.89 18.33 8.85
N LYS A 157 -4.94 18.25 8.02
CA LYS A 157 -6.22 17.62 8.42
C LYS A 157 -6.07 16.13 8.70
N PHE A 158 -5.31 15.41 7.89
CA PHE A 158 -5.03 13.99 8.08
C PHE A 158 -4.30 13.76 9.39
N SER A 159 -3.34 14.61 9.75
CA SER A 159 -2.61 14.51 11.01
C SER A 159 -3.55 14.62 12.22
N LEU A 160 -4.46 15.59 12.20
CA LEU A 160 -5.49 15.72 13.23
C LEU A 160 -6.44 14.51 13.24
N GLN A 161 -6.90 14.06 12.07
CA GLN A 161 -7.79 12.90 11.97
C GLN A 161 -7.12 11.60 12.42
N ALA A 162 -5.82 11.43 12.16
CA ALA A 162 -5.04 10.29 12.62
C ALA A 162 -4.86 10.32 14.14
N LEU A 163 -4.63 11.50 14.74
CA LEU A 163 -4.61 11.67 16.18
C LEU A 163 -5.97 11.31 16.82
N VAL A 164 -7.07 11.85 16.30
CA VAL A 164 -8.43 11.51 16.77
C VAL A 164 -8.70 10.02 16.59
N SER A 165 -8.28 9.47 15.46
CA SER A 165 -8.42 8.05 15.15
C SER A 165 -7.65 7.16 16.13
N LEU A 166 -6.46 7.58 16.55
CA LEU A 166 -5.64 6.90 17.55
C LEU A 166 -6.26 6.98 18.94
N ILE A 167 -6.82 8.13 19.33
CA ILE A 167 -7.57 8.28 20.60
C ILE A 167 -8.80 7.37 20.59
N LEU A 168 -9.62 7.41 19.53
CA LEU A 168 -10.77 6.54 19.42
C LEU A 168 -10.36 5.07 19.41
N GLY A 169 -9.26 4.73 18.72
CA GLY A 169 -8.75 3.37 18.68
C GLY A 169 -8.31 2.89 20.07
N PHE A 170 -7.69 3.77 20.85
CA PHE A 170 -7.34 3.50 22.23
C PHE A 170 -8.59 3.18 23.05
N LEU A 171 -9.63 4.03 22.97
CA LEU A 171 -10.88 3.81 23.69
C LEU A 171 -11.56 2.50 23.27
N PHE A 172 -11.63 2.22 21.96
CA PHE A 172 -12.20 0.99 21.43
C PHE A 172 -11.48 -0.25 21.94
N VAL A 173 -10.15 -0.28 21.87
CA VAL A 173 -9.37 -1.43 22.35
C VAL A 173 -9.45 -1.54 23.86
N TRP A 174 -9.41 -0.43 24.59
CA TRP A 174 -9.56 -0.42 26.04
C TRP A 174 -10.89 -1.06 26.46
N ASP A 175 -12.00 -0.59 25.89
CA ASP A 175 -13.37 -0.99 26.22
C ASP A 175 -13.87 -2.24 25.49
N MET A 176 -13.06 -2.84 24.60
CA MET A 176 -13.43 -4.03 23.82
C MET A 176 -14.09 -5.16 24.65
N PRO A 177 -13.66 -5.51 25.89
CA PRO A 177 -14.31 -6.55 26.67
C PRO A 177 -15.72 -6.15 27.14
N THR A 178 -15.96 -4.85 27.36
CA THR A 178 -17.26 -4.31 27.73
C THR A 178 -18.17 -4.26 26.51
N ILE A 179 -17.66 -3.77 25.38
CA ILE A 179 -18.37 -3.72 24.09
C ILE A 179 -18.78 -5.13 23.66
N SER A 180 -17.86 -6.10 23.71
CA SER A 180 -18.14 -7.49 23.33
C SER A 180 -19.21 -8.12 24.23
N ARG A 181 -19.18 -7.87 25.54
CA ARG A 181 -20.23 -8.35 26.46
C ARG A 181 -21.59 -7.73 26.14
N GLY A 182 -21.62 -6.43 25.84
CA GLY A 182 -22.84 -5.74 25.42
C GLY A 182 -23.41 -6.30 24.11
N ILE A 183 -22.56 -6.52 23.11
CA ILE A 183 -22.96 -7.11 21.82
C ILE A 183 -23.44 -8.56 22.02
N SER A 184 -22.73 -9.37 22.78
CA SER A 184 -23.14 -10.76 23.06
C SER A 184 -24.43 -10.85 23.88
N SER A 185 -24.77 -9.83 24.67
CA SER A 185 -26.07 -9.80 25.38
C SER A 185 -27.28 -9.69 24.46
N LEU A 186 -27.10 -9.28 23.19
CA LEU A 186 -28.16 -9.25 22.19
C LEU A 186 -28.66 -10.66 21.83
N ALA A 187 -27.80 -11.69 21.99
CA ALA A 187 -28.14 -13.09 21.76
C ALA A 187 -29.28 -13.59 22.67
N THR A 188 -29.46 -12.97 23.83
CA THR A 188 -30.54 -13.30 24.79
C THR A 188 -31.69 -12.29 24.76
N SER A 189 -31.65 -11.31 23.85
CA SER A 189 -32.63 -10.22 23.76
C SER A 189 -33.73 -10.51 22.72
N ARG A 190 -34.67 -9.57 22.56
CA ARG A 190 -35.67 -9.61 21.46
C ARG A 190 -35.05 -9.59 20.06
N LEU A 191 -33.79 -9.17 19.94
CA LEU A 191 -33.02 -9.16 18.69
C LEU A 191 -32.23 -10.46 18.47
N ALA A 192 -32.39 -11.48 19.33
CA ALA A 192 -31.68 -12.75 19.21
C ALA A 192 -31.77 -13.41 17.82
N PRO A 193 -32.94 -13.45 17.14
CA PRO A 193 -33.02 -14.04 15.80
C PRO A 193 -32.12 -13.32 14.78
N VAL A 194 -32.09 -11.99 14.81
CA VAL A 194 -31.25 -11.18 13.92
C VAL A 194 -29.78 -11.31 14.28
N TYR A 195 -29.46 -11.29 15.58
CA TYR A 195 -28.09 -11.43 16.07
C TYR A 195 -27.48 -12.78 15.67
N ASN A 196 -28.20 -13.88 15.90
CA ASN A 196 -27.68 -15.22 15.64
C ASN A 196 -27.44 -15.46 14.13
N GLU A 197 -28.22 -14.80 13.26
CA GLU A 197 -28.04 -14.88 11.82
C GLU A 197 -26.89 -14.00 11.31
N VAL A 198 -26.81 -12.75 11.79
CA VAL A 198 -25.90 -11.73 11.23
C VAL A 198 -24.53 -11.72 11.92
N ALA A 199 -24.47 -12.00 13.24
CA ALA A 199 -23.24 -11.87 14.01
C ALA A 199 -22.09 -12.78 13.53
N PRO A 200 -22.32 -14.06 13.14
CA PRO A 200 -21.26 -14.90 12.61
C PRO A 200 -20.65 -14.32 11.33
N SER A 201 -21.48 -13.88 10.38
CA SER A 201 -21.04 -13.31 9.10
C SER A 201 -20.29 -12.00 9.30
N LEU A 202 -20.78 -11.14 10.20
CA LEU A 202 -20.16 -9.86 10.51
C LEU A 202 -18.80 -10.02 11.22
N LEU A 203 -18.67 -11.04 12.07
CA LEU A 203 -17.40 -11.36 12.75
C LEU A 203 -16.35 -11.84 11.74
N VAL A 204 -16.72 -12.76 10.85
CA VAL A 204 -15.84 -13.26 9.80
C VAL A 204 -15.44 -12.13 8.85
N PHE A 205 -16.41 -11.34 8.37
CA PHE A 205 -16.13 -10.17 7.54
C PHE A 205 -15.20 -9.18 8.23
N GLY A 206 -15.47 -8.82 9.50
CA GLY A 206 -14.66 -7.90 10.27
C GLY A 206 -13.22 -8.39 10.46
N GLN A 207 -13.02 -9.69 10.65
CA GLN A 207 -11.68 -10.28 10.75
C GLN A 207 -10.93 -10.26 9.42
N LEU A 208 -11.58 -10.65 8.31
CA LEU A 208 -10.99 -10.62 6.97
C LEU A 208 -10.63 -9.18 6.56
N PHE A 209 -11.55 -8.25 6.78
CA PHE A 209 -11.35 -6.85 6.49
C PHE A 209 -10.24 -6.22 7.34
N GLY A 210 -10.25 -6.47 8.65
CA GLY A 210 -9.22 -5.99 9.58
C GLY A 210 -7.83 -6.52 9.23
N LYS A 211 -7.74 -7.82 8.91
CA LYS A 211 -6.47 -8.43 8.50
C LYS A 211 -5.98 -7.86 7.18
N ALA A 212 -6.84 -7.73 6.18
CA ALA A 212 -6.47 -7.18 4.88
C ALA A 212 -5.94 -5.74 4.99
N LEU A 213 -6.61 -4.88 5.78
CA LEU A 213 -6.13 -3.51 6.01
C LEU A 213 -4.82 -3.46 6.80
N GLN A 214 -4.66 -4.34 7.81
CA GLN A 214 -3.40 -4.45 8.54
C GLN A 214 -2.24 -4.78 7.60
N VAL A 215 -2.45 -5.77 6.73
CA VAL A 215 -1.44 -6.18 5.73
C VAL A 215 -1.15 -5.04 4.76
N GLN A 216 -2.20 -4.40 4.22
CA GLN A 216 -2.02 -3.29 3.28
C GLN A 216 -1.27 -2.11 3.92
N ALA A 217 -1.56 -1.80 5.19
CA ALA A 217 -0.85 -0.76 5.93
C ALA A 217 0.64 -1.11 6.12
N GLN A 218 0.97 -2.38 6.40
CA GLN A 218 2.36 -2.84 6.50
C GLN A 218 3.08 -2.72 5.16
N ILE A 219 2.44 -3.15 4.07
CA ILE A 219 2.98 -3.01 2.71
C ILE A 219 3.22 -1.54 2.39
N ALA A 220 2.25 -0.66 2.67
CA ALA A 220 2.38 0.77 2.42
C ALA A 220 3.55 1.40 3.18
N VAL A 221 3.77 1.03 4.45
CA VAL A 221 4.92 1.50 5.23
C VAL A 221 6.24 1.04 4.62
N VAL A 222 6.38 -0.25 4.29
CA VAL A 222 7.63 -0.77 3.72
C VAL A 222 7.88 -0.19 2.33
N ASN A 223 6.87 -0.15 1.47
CA ASN A 223 6.97 0.41 0.13
C ASN A 223 7.41 1.89 0.16
N THR A 224 6.82 2.66 1.08
CA THR A 224 7.20 4.06 1.31
C THR A 224 8.64 4.18 1.79
N ALA A 225 9.05 3.36 2.75
CA ALA A 225 10.41 3.39 3.28
C ALA A 225 11.45 3.05 2.21
N LEU A 226 11.20 2.02 1.39
CA LEU A 226 12.07 1.63 0.29
C LEU A 226 12.13 2.71 -0.80
N THR A 227 10.99 3.30 -1.15
CA THR A 227 10.93 4.38 -2.15
C THR A 227 11.62 5.65 -1.63
N ALA A 228 11.42 6.01 -0.37
CA ALA A 228 12.11 7.13 0.28
C ALA A 228 13.63 6.92 0.30
N ALA A 229 14.10 5.72 0.64
CA ALA A 229 15.51 5.35 0.60
C ALA A 229 16.07 5.41 -0.83
N GLY A 230 15.31 4.96 -1.83
CA GLY A 230 15.67 5.05 -3.24
C GLY A 230 15.79 6.50 -3.73
N MET A 231 14.82 7.35 -3.38
CA MET A 231 14.87 8.79 -3.68
C MET A 231 16.04 9.48 -2.99
N TRP A 232 16.33 9.12 -1.74
CA TRP A 232 17.47 9.63 -1.00
C TRP A 232 18.80 9.23 -1.66
N LEU A 233 18.95 7.96 -2.04
CA LEU A 233 20.14 7.45 -2.73
C LEU A 233 20.35 8.12 -4.11
N LEU A 234 19.27 8.37 -4.83
CA LEU A 234 19.30 9.06 -6.12
C LEU A 234 19.38 10.59 -5.98
N ALA A 235 19.41 11.12 -4.76
CA ALA A 235 19.39 12.54 -4.44
C ALA A 235 18.27 13.28 -5.21
N ILE A 236 17.04 12.77 -5.13
CA ILE A 236 15.85 13.40 -5.69
C ILE A 236 15.27 14.35 -4.63
N PRO A 237 15.03 15.64 -4.96
CA PRO A 237 14.41 16.57 -4.03
C PRO A 237 12.94 16.23 -3.80
N GLY A 238 12.37 16.68 -2.68
CA GLY A 238 10.96 16.45 -2.38
C GLY A 238 10.68 15.12 -1.67
N ILE A 239 11.64 14.59 -0.90
CA ILE A 239 11.52 13.25 -0.30
C ILE A 239 10.33 13.21 0.66
N GLY A 240 10.12 14.24 1.47
CA GLY A 240 9.00 14.28 2.41
C GLY A 240 7.65 14.24 1.69
N LEU A 241 7.43 15.18 0.77
CA LEU A 241 6.20 15.31 -0.01
C LEU A 241 5.92 14.05 -0.83
N LEU A 242 6.91 13.60 -1.61
CA LEU A 242 6.74 12.46 -2.52
C LEU A 242 6.59 11.16 -1.74
N SER A 243 7.28 10.97 -0.61
CA SER A 243 7.10 9.77 0.22
C SER A 243 5.71 9.73 0.87
N LEU A 244 5.18 10.87 1.34
CA LEU A 244 3.81 10.91 1.83
C LEU A 244 2.80 10.58 0.71
N PHE A 245 3.04 11.10 -0.50
CA PHE A 245 2.22 10.78 -1.66
C PHE A 245 2.26 9.28 -1.98
N VAL A 246 3.46 8.68 -2.02
CA VAL A 246 3.67 7.23 -2.18
C VAL A 246 2.94 6.45 -1.09
N PHE A 247 3.04 6.84 0.17
CA PHE A 247 2.37 6.18 1.29
C PHE A 247 0.87 6.10 1.11
N LEU A 248 0.24 7.23 0.74
CA LEU A 248 -1.20 7.30 0.52
C LEU A 248 -1.62 6.51 -0.72
N CYS A 249 -0.86 6.62 -1.82
CA CYS A 249 -1.10 5.83 -3.03
C CYS A 249 -0.94 4.33 -2.79
N SER A 250 -0.03 3.92 -1.91
CA SER A 250 0.25 2.50 -1.60
C SER A 250 -0.92 1.78 -0.93
N PHE A 251 -1.96 2.48 -0.48
CA PHE A 251 -3.21 1.84 -0.04
C PHE A 251 -4.06 1.31 -1.21
N ILE A 252 -3.75 1.71 -2.46
CA ILE A 252 -4.39 1.23 -3.66
C ILE A 252 -3.47 0.17 -4.30
N PRO A 253 -3.80 -1.13 -4.21
CA PRO A 253 -2.95 -2.20 -4.74
C PRO A 253 -2.67 -2.00 -6.23
N ILE A 254 -1.44 -2.25 -6.66
CA ILE A 254 -0.95 -2.17 -8.05
C ILE A 254 -0.93 -0.73 -8.60
N MET A 255 -2.07 -0.03 -8.60
CA MET A 255 -2.19 1.34 -9.12
C MET A 255 -1.39 2.36 -8.30
N GLY A 256 -1.23 2.13 -7.00
CA GLY A 256 -0.48 3.03 -6.12
C GLY A 256 0.95 3.30 -6.60
N CYS A 257 1.64 2.25 -7.06
CA CYS A 257 3.00 2.35 -7.60
C CYS A 257 3.03 3.19 -8.89
N ILE A 258 2.08 2.96 -9.80
CA ILE A 258 2.01 3.67 -11.09
C ILE A 258 1.72 5.15 -10.86
N ILE A 259 0.69 5.46 -10.06
CA ILE A 259 0.26 6.84 -9.79
C ILE A 259 1.38 7.63 -9.09
N SER A 260 2.06 7.02 -8.13
CA SER A 260 3.15 7.68 -7.39
C SER A 260 4.42 7.87 -8.21
N THR A 261 4.66 7.05 -9.23
CA THR A 261 5.83 7.19 -10.12
C THR A 261 5.77 8.48 -10.94
N ILE A 262 4.58 8.92 -11.32
CA ILE A 262 4.39 10.10 -12.18
C ILE A 262 5.04 11.36 -11.59
N PRO A 263 4.71 11.81 -10.36
CA PRO A 263 5.33 13.01 -9.80
C PRO A 263 6.84 12.82 -9.52
N ILE A 264 7.27 11.63 -9.10
CA ILE A 264 8.69 11.34 -8.84
C ILE A 264 9.50 11.44 -10.15
N GLY A 265 9.00 10.82 -11.22
CA GLY A 265 9.60 10.86 -12.54
C GLY A 265 9.60 12.28 -13.13
N PHE A 266 8.53 13.04 -12.92
CA PHE A 266 8.46 14.43 -13.36
C PHE A 266 9.55 15.29 -12.70
N VAL A 267 9.71 15.18 -11.37
CA VAL A 267 10.78 15.88 -10.64
C VAL A 267 12.17 15.44 -11.13
N ALA A 268 12.38 14.13 -11.31
CA ALA A 268 13.67 13.61 -11.79
C ALA A 268 14.02 14.12 -13.21
N LEU A 269 13.05 14.15 -14.11
CA LEU A 269 13.24 14.59 -15.50
C LEU A 269 13.54 16.10 -15.58
N THR A 270 12.77 16.91 -14.86
CA THR A 270 12.90 18.37 -14.87
C THR A 270 14.23 18.84 -14.28
N GLU A 271 14.66 18.24 -13.17
CA GLU A 271 15.92 18.60 -12.51
C GLU A 271 17.15 18.01 -13.22
N TYR A 272 17.11 16.71 -13.51
CA TYR A 272 18.32 15.94 -13.85
C TYR A 272 18.30 15.32 -15.25
N GLY A 273 17.15 15.27 -15.93
CA GLY A 273 17.00 14.72 -17.28
C GLY A 273 16.76 13.21 -17.32
N PHE A 274 16.88 12.63 -18.52
CA PHE A 274 16.47 11.24 -18.79
C PHE A 274 17.25 10.17 -18.04
N VAL A 275 18.55 10.40 -17.77
CA VAL A 275 19.38 9.40 -17.08
C VAL A 275 18.83 9.14 -15.68
N LYS A 276 18.53 10.21 -14.91
CA LYS A 276 17.91 10.05 -13.59
C LYS A 276 16.47 9.56 -13.68
N LEU A 277 15.69 9.97 -14.68
CA LEU A 277 14.35 9.41 -14.91
C LEU A 277 14.41 7.89 -15.09
N ALA A 278 15.34 7.38 -15.89
CA ALA A 278 15.54 5.95 -16.08
C ALA A 278 15.96 5.26 -14.77
N MET A 279 16.85 5.87 -13.99
CA MET A 279 17.22 5.36 -12.66
C MET A 279 16.03 5.30 -11.70
N VAL A 280 15.14 6.31 -11.72
CA VAL A 280 13.90 6.31 -10.94
C VAL A 280 12.98 5.18 -11.37
N ILE A 281 12.78 4.97 -12.68
CA ILE A 281 11.95 3.88 -13.19
C ILE A 281 12.50 2.52 -12.75
N VAL A 282 13.82 2.33 -12.85
CA VAL A 282 14.50 1.10 -12.39
C VAL A 282 14.35 0.92 -10.89
N MET A 283 14.54 1.98 -10.10
CA MET A 283 14.39 1.96 -8.64
C MET A 283 12.96 1.58 -8.24
N VAL A 284 11.94 2.20 -8.84
CA VAL A 284 10.54 1.87 -8.58
C VAL A 284 10.23 0.43 -9.00
N ALA A 285 10.74 -0.02 -10.15
CA ALA A 285 10.57 -1.39 -10.59
C ALA A 285 11.16 -2.37 -9.56
N MET A 286 12.37 -2.11 -9.04
CA MET A 286 12.97 -2.93 -7.98
C MET A 286 12.11 -2.95 -6.71
N VAL A 287 11.60 -1.80 -6.26
CA VAL A 287 10.71 -1.74 -5.11
C VAL A 287 9.44 -2.58 -5.34
N HIS A 288 8.84 -2.47 -6.54
CA HIS A 288 7.67 -3.26 -6.88
C HIS A 288 7.97 -4.76 -7.00
N PHE A 289 9.16 -5.17 -7.44
CA PHE A 289 9.60 -6.56 -7.38
C PHE A 289 9.67 -7.05 -5.93
N VAL A 290 10.23 -6.26 -5.01
CA VAL A 290 10.26 -6.60 -3.58
C VAL A 290 8.83 -6.70 -3.01
N GLU A 291 7.94 -5.79 -3.40
CA GLU A 291 6.52 -5.84 -3.04
C GLU A 291 5.86 -7.15 -3.50
N ALA A 292 5.97 -7.46 -4.79
CA ALA A 292 5.27 -8.57 -5.41
C ALA A 292 5.80 -9.94 -4.98
N TYR A 293 7.11 -10.08 -4.78
CA TYR A 293 7.75 -11.38 -4.56
C TYR A 293 8.21 -11.63 -3.11
N ALA A 294 8.51 -10.59 -2.33
CA ALA A 294 8.92 -10.76 -0.94
C ALA A 294 7.78 -10.41 0.02
N LEU A 295 7.22 -9.20 -0.10
CA LEU A 295 6.22 -8.69 0.84
C LEU A 295 4.88 -9.42 0.69
N ASN A 296 4.37 -9.56 -0.54
CA ASN A 296 3.08 -10.21 -0.76
C ASN A 296 3.09 -11.66 -0.26
N PRO A 297 4.07 -12.52 -0.59
CA PRO A 297 4.08 -13.89 -0.07
C PRO A 297 4.39 -13.98 1.42
N ALA A 298 5.29 -13.14 1.95
CA ALA A 298 5.64 -13.15 3.37
C ALA A 298 4.46 -12.71 4.25
N ILE A 299 3.62 -11.80 3.75
CA ILE A 299 2.49 -11.26 4.52
C ILE A 299 1.17 -12.00 4.20
N TYR A 300 0.95 -12.43 2.96
CA TYR A 300 -0.21 -13.21 2.51
C TYR A 300 0.07 -14.73 2.39
N SER A 301 0.76 -15.32 3.37
CA SER A 301 1.23 -16.72 3.31
C SER A 301 0.14 -17.83 3.25
N ALA A 302 -1.06 -17.57 2.74
CA ALA A 302 -2.02 -18.61 2.38
C ALA A 302 -2.94 -18.24 1.21
N HIS A 303 -2.70 -18.92 0.09
CA HIS A 303 -3.68 -19.54 -0.82
C HIS A 303 -4.99 -18.83 -1.24
N LEU A 304 -5.09 -17.51 -1.19
CA LEU A 304 -6.03 -16.79 -2.05
C LEU A 304 -5.35 -16.45 -3.37
N LYS A 305 -5.22 -17.47 -4.24
CA LYS A 305 -4.79 -17.30 -5.64
C LYS A 305 -5.92 -16.65 -6.44
N LEU A 306 -6.32 -15.43 -6.09
CA LEU A 306 -7.14 -14.62 -6.97
C LEU A 306 -6.27 -14.24 -8.17
N HIS A 307 -6.70 -14.64 -9.37
CA HIS A 307 -6.00 -14.26 -10.59
C HIS A 307 -5.90 -12.72 -10.64
N PRO A 308 -4.74 -12.12 -10.98
CA PRO A 308 -4.57 -10.65 -10.98
C PRO A 308 -5.65 -9.91 -11.79
N LEU A 309 -6.14 -10.52 -12.87
CA LEU A 309 -7.26 -9.99 -13.65
C LEU A 309 -8.56 -9.88 -12.83
N MET A 310 -8.86 -10.83 -11.95
CA MET A 310 -10.05 -10.74 -11.09
C MET A 310 -9.93 -9.61 -10.08
N VAL A 311 -8.75 -9.43 -9.49
CA VAL A 311 -8.49 -8.31 -8.57
C VAL A 311 -8.68 -6.99 -9.31
N LEU A 312 -8.13 -6.87 -10.52
CA LEU A 312 -8.29 -5.68 -11.36
C LEU A 312 -9.77 -5.43 -11.75
N SER A 313 -10.49 -6.46 -12.20
CA SER A 313 -11.90 -6.35 -12.57
C SER A 313 -12.76 -5.87 -11.40
N VAL A 314 -12.55 -6.43 -10.22
CA VAL A 314 -13.28 -6.03 -9.01
C VAL A 314 -12.90 -4.61 -8.60
N LEU A 315 -11.62 -4.24 -8.66
CA LEU A 315 -11.18 -2.88 -8.34
C LEU A 315 -11.90 -1.85 -9.24
N LEU A 316 -12.01 -2.11 -10.55
CA LEU A 316 -12.73 -1.24 -11.47
C LEU A 316 -14.23 -1.16 -11.15
N ILE A 317 -14.87 -2.29 -10.85
CA ILE A 317 -16.30 -2.33 -10.48
C ILE A 317 -16.53 -1.59 -9.16
N ALA A 318 -15.67 -1.81 -8.16
CA ALA A 318 -15.82 -1.22 -6.85
C ALA A 318 -15.52 0.27 -6.86
N GLU A 319 -14.51 0.71 -7.62
CA GLU A 319 -14.20 2.12 -7.84
C GLU A 319 -15.38 2.87 -8.46
N HIS A 320 -16.01 2.29 -9.48
CA HIS A 320 -17.17 2.92 -10.11
C HIS A 320 -18.35 3.11 -9.14
N ASN A 321 -18.58 2.14 -8.25
CA ASN A 321 -19.75 2.14 -7.35
C ASN A 321 -19.52 2.90 -6.04
N LEU A 322 -18.32 2.80 -5.46
CA LEU A 322 -17.99 3.26 -4.11
C LEU A 322 -16.78 4.22 -4.10
N GLY A 323 -16.22 4.56 -5.26
CA GLY A 323 -15.05 5.41 -5.40
C GLY A 323 -13.80 4.80 -4.74
N VAL A 324 -12.99 5.66 -4.12
CA VAL A 324 -11.80 5.24 -3.36
C VAL A 324 -12.13 4.22 -2.26
N TRP A 325 -13.34 4.26 -1.69
CA TRP A 325 -13.77 3.27 -0.70
C TRP A 325 -13.96 1.89 -1.31
N GLY A 326 -14.44 1.83 -2.54
CA GLY A 326 -14.53 0.60 -3.30
C GLY A 326 -13.18 -0.04 -3.55
N LEU A 327 -12.15 0.76 -3.85
CA LEU A 327 -10.80 0.24 -4.06
C LEU A 327 -10.22 -0.46 -2.81
N LEU A 328 -10.46 0.11 -1.63
CA LEU A 328 -10.03 -0.47 -0.34
C LEU A 328 -10.82 -1.72 0.06
N LEU A 329 -12.13 -1.74 -0.25
CA LEU A 329 -13.06 -2.79 0.13
C LEU A 329 -13.16 -3.91 -0.91
N ALA A 330 -12.70 -3.67 -2.14
CA ALA A 330 -12.79 -4.56 -3.30
C ALA A 330 -12.31 -5.98 -2.98
N VAL A 331 -11.06 -6.11 -2.56
CA VAL A 331 -10.42 -7.42 -2.34
C VAL A 331 -11.06 -8.17 -1.18
N PRO A 332 -11.22 -7.60 0.04
CA PRO A 332 -11.85 -8.31 1.14
C PRO A 332 -13.31 -8.68 0.86
N SER A 333 -14.07 -7.80 0.21
CA SER A 333 -15.48 -8.05 -0.12
C SER A 333 -15.63 -9.13 -1.17
N THR A 334 -14.68 -9.24 -2.10
CA THR A 334 -14.67 -10.30 -3.13
C THR A 334 -14.27 -11.64 -2.57
N VAL A 335 -13.25 -11.67 -1.70
CA VAL A 335 -12.89 -12.88 -0.96
C VAL A 335 -14.10 -13.35 -0.16
N PHE A 336 -14.73 -12.44 0.59
CA PHE A 336 -15.96 -12.74 1.30
C PHE A 336 -17.05 -13.26 0.35
N ALA A 337 -17.37 -12.57 -0.75
CA ALA A 337 -18.41 -13.01 -1.68
C ALA A 337 -18.11 -14.38 -2.33
N LEU A 338 -16.88 -14.62 -2.77
CA LEU A 338 -16.49 -15.89 -3.41
C LEU A 338 -16.51 -17.05 -2.42
N ASP A 339 -15.96 -16.88 -1.22
CA ASP A 339 -15.86 -17.96 -0.24
C ASP A 339 -17.16 -18.17 0.55
N TYR A 340 -17.87 -17.09 0.91
CA TYR A 340 -19.09 -17.12 1.71
C TYR A 340 -20.37 -17.31 0.89
N VAL A 341 -20.50 -16.66 -0.27
CA VAL A 341 -21.76 -16.65 -1.05
C VAL A 341 -21.77 -17.74 -2.13
N ILE A 342 -20.61 -18.01 -2.76
CA ILE A 342 -20.55 -18.86 -3.97
C ILE A 342 -20.02 -20.27 -3.68
N ARG A 343 -19.03 -20.45 -2.80
CA ARG A 343 -18.30 -21.73 -2.67
C ARG A 343 -18.84 -22.75 -1.65
N TYR A 344 -19.68 -22.40 -0.65
CA TYR A 344 -20.09 -23.39 0.37
C TYR A 344 -21.53 -23.20 0.92
N PRO A 345 -22.38 -24.26 0.91
CA PRO A 345 -23.66 -24.28 1.64
C PRO A 345 -23.50 -24.79 3.09
N GLU A 346 -24.06 -24.00 4.02
CA GLU A 346 -24.49 -24.20 5.42
C GLU A 346 -23.67 -25.00 6.47
N HIS A 347 -22.84 -26.01 6.15
CA HIS A 347 -22.25 -26.87 7.20
C HIS A 347 -20.75 -26.68 7.51
N SER A 348 -20.03 -25.81 6.80
CA SER A 348 -18.58 -25.60 6.98
C SER A 348 -18.19 -24.31 7.71
N ILE A 349 -19.16 -23.54 8.21
CA ILE A 349 -18.98 -22.17 8.74
C ILE A 349 -17.89 -22.10 9.81
N ARG A 350 -17.79 -23.12 10.67
CA ARG A 350 -16.73 -23.22 11.68
C ARG A 350 -15.42 -23.70 11.09
N GLU A 351 -15.42 -24.69 10.20
CA GLU A 351 -14.18 -25.29 9.68
C GLU A 351 -13.42 -24.42 8.69
N VAL A 352 -14.09 -23.67 7.80
CA VAL A 352 -13.40 -22.79 6.83
C VAL A 352 -12.89 -21.53 7.54
N GLY A 353 -13.70 -20.93 8.41
CA GLY A 353 -13.28 -19.82 9.26
C GLY A 353 -12.15 -20.23 10.21
N GLU A 354 -12.23 -21.41 10.85
CA GLU A 354 -11.15 -21.96 11.68
C GLU A 354 -9.94 -22.41 10.86
N ARG A 355 -10.06 -22.86 9.61
CA ARG A 355 -8.92 -23.14 8.71
C ARG A 355 -8.21 -21.86 8.33
N GLU A 356 -8.92 -20.83 7.87
CA GLU A 356 -8.32 -19.53 7.55
C GLU A 356 -7.74 -18.86 8.80
N LEU A 357 -8.45 -18.87 9.94
CA LEU A 357 -7.91 -18.36 11.21
C LEU A 357 -6.74 -19.20 11.74
N SER A 358 -6.77 -20.53 11.62
CA SER A 358 -5.66 -21.38 12.09
C SER A 358 -4.44 -21.28 11.20
N VAL A 359 -4.61 -21.01 9.90
CA VAL A 359 -3.51 -20.65 9.00
C VAL A 359 -2.94 -19.26 9.34
N ILE A 360 -3.78 -18.33 9.77
CA ILE A 360 -3.35 -17.02 10.30
C ILE A 360 -2.70 -17.15 11.71
N LYS A 361 -3.09 -18.15 12.52
CA LYS A 361 -2.70 -18.31 13.94
C LYS A 361 -1.55 -19.30 14.16
N LYS A 362 -1.34 -20.31 13.30
CA LYS A 362 -0.26 -21.33 13.37
C LYS A 362 1.06 -20.90 12.72
N GLN A 363 1.41 -19.62 12.70
CA GLN A 363 2.74 -19.21 12.22
C GLN A 363 3.72 -19.10 13.40
N PRO A 364 4.52 -20.13 13.72
CA PRO A 364 5.73 -19.95 14.52
C PRO A 364 6.86 -19.41 13.64
N LYS A 365 7.55 -18.39 14.18
CA LYS A 365 8.97 -18.04 14.07
C LYS A 365 9.75 -18.50 12.83
N ALA A 366 10.44 -17.53 12.21
CA ALA A 366 11.55 -17.76 11.29
C ALA A 366 12.57 -18.79 11.84
N THR A 367 12.70 -19.88 11.08
CA THR A 367 13.84 -20.76 10.78
C THR A 367 14.84 -21.14 11.88
N SER A 368 14.95 -22.45 12.15
CA SER A 368 16.25 -23.10 12.36
C SER A 368 16.37 -24.32 11.46
N SER A 369 17.25 -24.23 10.47
CA SER A 369 17.76 -25.32 9.67
C SER A 369 18.52 -26.31 10.56
N GLN A 370 17.96 -27.51 10.75
CA GLN A 370 18.64 -28.80 10.95
C GLN A 370 17.57 -29.80 11.40
N ASP A 371 17.18 -30.70 10.49
CA ASP A 371 16.77 -32.09 10.75
C ASP A 371 16.36 -32.70 9.41
N VAL A 372 17.37 -33.22 8.70
CA VAL A 372 17.15 -34.23 7.65
C VAL A 372 16.97 -35.55 8.39
N PRO A 373 15.85 -36.28 8.24
CA PRO A 373 15.78 -37.61 8.80
C PRO A 373 16.69 -38.54 7.99
N ALA A 374 17.61 -39.20 8.70
CA ALA A 374 18.48 -40.26 8.17
C ALA A 374 17.63 -41.47 7.71
N PRO A 375 18.10 -42.27 6.74
CA PRO A 375 17.35 -43.43 6.26
C PRO A 375 17.36 -44.53 7.34
N GLU A 376 16.19 -45.12 7.59
CA GLU A 376 16.02 -46.23 8.53
C GLU A 376 16.78 -47.47 8.04
N ASP A 377 17.84 -47.84 8.76
CA ASP A 377 18.45 -49.16 8.74
C ASP A 377 17.53 -50.15 9.47
N GLY A 378 17.10 -51.20 8.77
CA GLY A 378 16.27 -52.27 9.33
C GLY A 378 17.02 -53.16 10.34
N PRO A 379 16.31 -53.87 11.24
CA PRO A 379 16.96 -54.78 12.17
C PRO A 379 17.17 -56.15 11.51
N GLY A 380 18.43 -56.52 11.34
CA GLY A 380 18.84 -57.88 10.98
C GLY A 380 18.99 -58.79 12.20
N GLY A 381 18.61 -60.06 12.00
CA GLY A 381 18.98 -61.22 12.82
C GLY A 381 17.87 -62.28 12.80
N SER A 382 18.06 -63.53 12.39
CA SER A 382 19.20 -64.28 11.86
C SER A 382 18.64 -65.60 11.22
N PRO A 383 19.46 -66.41 10.53
CA PRO A 383 19.04 -67.35 9.49
C PRO A 383 18.64 -68.73 10.03
N THR A 384 17.90 -69.56 9.27
CA THR A 384 18.08 -71.04 9.14
C THR A 384 17.03 -71.71 8.22
N ALA A 385 17.53 -72.58 7.34
CA ALA A 385 16.94 -73.78 6.70
C ALA A 385 16.09 -73.71 5.40
N LEU A 386 16.75 -74.14 4.33
CA LEU A 386 16.29 -74.87 3.13
C LEU A 386 15.03 -75.76 3.28
N LYS A 387 14.13 -75.77 2.27
CA LYS A 387 13.98 -76.80 1.20
C LYS A 387 12.73 -76.55 0.30
N PRO A 388 12.60 -77.19 -0.88
CA PRO A 388 12.17 -76.54 -2.12
C PRO A 388 10.91 -77.12 -2.81
N ALA A 389 10.53 -76.44 -3.90
CA ALA A 389 9.89 -76.93 -5.14
C ALA A 389 8.49 -77.57 -5.10
N LEU A 390 7.66 -77.15 -6.08
CA LEU A 390 6.68 -77.88 -6.93
C LEU A 390 5.71 -76.81 -7.49
N GLN A 391 5.86 -76.28 -8.71
CA GLN A 391 5.57 -76.83 -10.04
C GLN A 391 4.08 -77.18 -10.28
N GLY A 392 3.49 -76.56 -11.32
CA GLY A 392 2.20 -76.91 -11.94
C GLY A 392 1.01 -76.13 -11.37
N SER A 393 0.15 -75.48 -12.16
CA SER A 393 -0.13 -75.58 -13.60
C SER A 393 -0.89 -74.35 -14.06
#